data_AF-A0A534U9J4-F1
#
_entry.id   AF-A0A534U9J4-F1
#
_cell.length_a   1.000
_cell.length_b   1.000
_cell.length_c   1.000
_cell.angle_alpha   90.00
_cell.angle_beta   90.00
_cell.angle_gamma   90.00
#
_symmetry.space_group_name_H-M   'P 1'
#
loop_
_entity.id
_entity.type
_entity.pdbx_description
1 polymer ?
#
loop_
_entity_poly.entity_id
_entity_poly.type
_entity_poly.pdbx_seq_one_letter_code
_entity_poly.pdbx_strand_id
1 'polypeptide(L)' 'MATQKIRIRLKAYDYKLLDQSAGEIVETAKRTGAKVVGPIPLPTRINKFTVLR' A
#
# COMPACT_ATOMS: atom_id res chain seq x y z
N MET A 1 -16.38 -14.95 17.64
CA MET A 1 -15.01 -15.10 17.07
C MET A 1 -14.40 -13.73 16.91
N ALA A 2 -13.21 -13.48 17.47
CA ALA A 2 -12.58 -12.17 17.38
C ALA A 2 -12.28 -11.82 15.91
N THR A 3 -12.92 -10.77 15.40
CA THR A 3 -12.65 -10.25 14.05
C THR A 3 -11.20 -9.75 13.98
N GLN A 4 -10.31 -10.54 13.37
CA GLN A 4 -8.94 -10.14 13.10
C GLN A 4 -8.95 -9.05 12.01
N LYS A 5 -8.67 -7.80 12.41
CA LYS A 5 -8.55 -6.67 11.49
C LYS A 5 -7.07 -6.39 11.22
N ILE A 6 -6.61 -6.76 10.04
CA ILE A 6 -5.24 -6.48 9.58
C ILE A 6 -5.24 -5.14 8.83
N ARG A 7 -4.27 -4.26 9.12
CA ARG A 7 -4.06 -2.99 8.41
C ARG A 7 -2.68 -2.98 7.76
N ILE A 8 -2.64 -2.94 6.43
CA ILE A 8 -1.39 -2.95 5.65
C ILE A 8 -1.10 -1.52 5.19
N ARG A 9 0.13 -1.04 5.41
CA ARG A 9 0.63 0.22 4.81
C ARG A 9 1.81 -0.09 3.92
N LEU A 10 1.68 0.23 2.64
CA LEU A 10 2.75 0.08 1.67
C LEU A 10 3.48 1.43 1.50
N LYS A 11 4.81 1.40 1.42
CA LYS A 11 5.65 2.57 1.12
C LYS A 11 6.74 2.13 0.15
N ALA A 12 6.85 2.83 -0.96
CA ALA A 12 7.92 2.61 -1.94
C ALA A 12 8.35 3.96 -2.52
N TYR A 13 9.54 4.00 -3.10
CA TYR A 13 10.04 5.16 -3.85
C TYR A 13 9.52 5.16 -5.29
N ASP A 14 9.33 3.98 -5.89
CA ASP A 14 8.75 3.81 -7.22
C ASP A 14 7.24 3.51 -7.12
N TYR A 15 6.43 4.28 -7.84
CA TYR A 15 4.98 4.11 -7.88
C TYR A 15 4.57 2.87 -8.66
N LYS A 16 5.32 2.46 -9.70
CA LYS A 16 4.92 1.33 -10.56
C LYS A 16 4.92 0.01 -9.80
N LEU A 17 6.00 -0.23 -9.05
CA LEU A 17 6.12 -1.41 -8.20
C LEU A 17 5.05 -1.41 -7.10
N LEU A 18 4.77 -0.24 -6.52
CA LEU A 18 3.78 -0.08 -5.47
C LEU A 18 2.38 -0.46 -5.96
N ASP A 19 1.99 0.01 -7.13
CA ASP A 19 0.68 -0.26 -7.73
C ASP A 19 0.54 -1.74 -8.11
N GLN A 20 1.58 -2.35 -8.67
CA GLN A 20 1.58 -3.78 -8.98
C GLN A 20 1.39 -4.63 -7.70
N SER A 21 2.20 -4.39 -6.66
CA SER A 21 2.09 -5.12 -5.41
C SER A 21 0.75 -4.89 -4.71
N ALA A 22 0.22 -3.65 -4.74
CA ALA A 22 -1.10 -3.36 -4.19
C ALA A 22 -2.20 -4.15 -4.92
N GLY A 23 -2.12 -4.26 -6.25
CA GLY A 23 -3.03 -5.06 -7.06
C GLY A 23 -3.00 -6.55 -6.71
N GLU A 24 -1.81 -7.14 -6.65
CA GLU A 24 -1.62 -8.56 -6.31
C GLU A 24 -2.15 -8.91 -4.91
N ILE A 25 -1.91 -8.04 -3.92
CA ILE A 25 -2.41 -8.24 -2.54
C ILE A 25 -3.94 -8.18 -2.51
N VAL A 26 -4.54 -7.21 -3.23
CA VAL A 26 -5.99 -7.08 -3.29
C VAL A 26 -6.64 -8.28 -3.97
N GLU A 27 -6.05 -8.78 -5.07
CA GLU A 27 -6.55 -9.97 -5.76
C GLU A 27 -6.47 -11.22 -4.86
N THR A 28 -5.33 -11.40 -4.18
CA THR A 28 -5.12 -12.52 -3.25
C THR A 28 -6.08 -12.48 -2.07
N ALA A 29 -6.30 -11.30 -1.48
CA ALA A 29 -7.22 -11.11 -0.36
C ALA A 29 -8.69 -11.32 -0.77
N LYS A 30 -9.07 -10.95 -2.01
CA LYS A 30 -10.38 -11.28 -2.58
C LYS A 30 -10.54 -12.79 -2.77
N ARG A 31 -9.51 -13.47 -3.27
CA ARG A 31 -9.51 -14.92 -3.50
C ARG A 31 -9.66 -15.73 -2.21
N THR A 32 -9.09 -15.26 -1.10
CA THR A 32 -9.24 -15.88 0.23
C THR A 32 -10.56 -15.54 0.94
N GLY A 33 -11.42 -14.72 0.32
CA GLY A 33 -12.74 -14.36 0.87
C GLY A 33 -12.69 -13.29 1.98
N ALA A 34 -11.57 -12.58 2.14
CA ALA A 34 -11.46 -11.50 3.11
C ALA A 34 -12.22 -10.24 2.65
N LYS A 35 -12.87 -9.53 3.57
CA LYS A 35 -13.46 -8.20 3.29
C LYS A 35 -12.35 -7.16 3.15
N VAL A 36 -12.10 -6.72 1.92
CA VAL A 36 -11.06 -5.75 1.60
C VAL A 36 -11.64 -4.34 1.51
N VAL A 37 -11.03 -3.40 2.22
CA VAL A 37 -11.15 -1.97 1.92
C VAL A 37 -10.05 -1.67 0.91
N GLY A 38 -10.41 -1.16 -0.27
CA GLY A 38 -9.49 -0.98 -1.39
C GLY A 38 -8.27 -0.10 -1.05
N PRO A 39 -7.27 -0.04 -1.93
CA PRO A 39 -6.09 0.78 -1.70
C PRO A 39 -6.50 2.25 -1.58
N ILE A 40 -6.36 2.84 -0.38
CA ILE A 40 -6.49 4.28 -0.18
C ILE A 40 -5.11 4.90 -0.48
N PRO A 41 -4.97 5.71 -1.53
CA PRO A 41 -3.75 6.46 -1.76
C PRO A 41 -3.62 7.53 -0.69
N LEU A 42 -2.47 7.58 -0.03
CA LEU A 42 -2.11 8.64 0.89
C LEU A 42 -1.24 9.68 0.15
N PRO A 43 -1.26 10.95 0.56
CA PRO A 43 -0.40 11.97 -0.05
C PRO A 43 1.08 11.57 0.02
N THR A 44 1.80 11.77 -1.08
CA THR A 44 3.23 11.48 -1.18
C THR A 44 4.03 12.48 -0.35
N ARG A 45 4.94 11.96 0.50
CA ARG A 45 5.85 12.81 1.29
C ARG A 45 7.11 13.06 0.48
N ILE A 46 7.35 14.33 0.16
CA ILE A 46 8.53 14.74 -0.59
C ILE A 46 9.48 15.46 0.38
N ASN A 47 10.60 14.82 0.71
CA ASN A 47 11.67 15.45 1.48
C ASN A 47 12.72 16.00 0.51
N LYS A 48 12.86 17.32 0.44
CA LYS A 48 13.85 18.00 -0.40
C LYS A 48 15.07 18.34 0.46
N PHE A 49 16.26 17.96 0.01
CA PHE A 49 17.53 18.29 0.67
C PHE A 49 18.35 19.18 -0.26
N THR A 50 18.91 20.26 0.27
CA THR A 50 19.85 21.13 -0.46
C THR A 50 21.26 20.77 -0.01
N VAL A 51 22.13 20.45 -0.97
CA VAL A 51 23.54 20.13 -0.72
C VAL A 51 24.41 21.27 -1.27
N LEU A 52 25.38 21.74 -0.49
CA LEU A 52 26.47 22.58 -1.01
C LEU A 52 27.34 21.72 -1.92
N ARG A 53 27.57 22.19 -3.15
CA ARG A 53 28.37 21.50 -4.16
C ARG A 53 29.85 21.66 -3.89
#